data_AF-A0A6J7AVU4-F1
#
_entry.id   AF-A0A6J7AVU4-F1
#
_cell.length_a   1.000
_cell.length_b   1.000
_cell.length_c   1.000
_cell.angle_alpha   90.00
_cell.angle_beta   90.00
_cell.angle_gamma   90.00
#
_symmetry.space_group_name_H-M   'P 1'
#
loop_
_entity.id
_entity.type
_entity.pdbx_description
1 polymer ?
#
loop_
_entity_poly.entity_id
_entity_poly.type
_entity_poly.pdbx_seq_one_letter_code
_entity_poly.pdbx_strand_id
1 'polypeptide(L)'
;MTTAGGWGVIAADAITRDRHLVLMPLPPDLVEIIDAFLPPRWSRANPVDLAGGETRDTIPDVLARLASHRDVHSILYLGLGIQANQARLMRAGRFFPDHGIGRVVDYHERQDARFAQAAHDVSAATGKPILTATELAVADPTNAGPRTVRATGRVCYGSADRAVTALGHLYRYSEYLRRRGLA
;
A
#
# COMPACT_ATOMS: atom_id res chain seq x y z
N MET A 1 0.01 -5.87 0.90
CA MET A 1 -0.58 -5.49 2.20
C MET A 1 -1.75 -4.54 1.97
N THR A 2 -2.70 -4.51 2.90
CA THR A 2 -3.93 -3.71 2.76
C THR A 2 -4.43 -3.20 4.11
N THR A 3 -5.02 -2.01 4.12
CA THR A 3 -5.85 -1.51 5.24
C THR A 3 -7.33 -1.88 5.08
N ALA A 4 -7.70 -2.49 3.95
CA ALA A 4 -9.06 -2.92 3.63
C ALA A 4 -9.04 -4.32 3.01
N GLY A 5 -9.50 -5.35 3.75
CA GLY A 5 -9.42 -6.75 3.34
C GLY A 5 -10.02 -7.06 1.95
N GLY A 6 -11.12 -6.39 1.57
CA GLY A 6 -11.74 -6.57 0.25
C GLY A 6 -10.80 -6.24 -0.92
N TRP A 7 -9.99 -5.19 -0.79
CA TRP A 7 -8.95 -4.88 -1.77
C TRP A 7 -7.90 -6.00 -1.87
N GLY A 8 -7.57 -6.62 -0.74
CA GLY A 8 -6.67 -7.77 -0.69
C GLY A 8 -7.19 -8.95 -1.52
N VAL A 9 -8.47 -9.28 -1.38
CA VAL A 9 -9.12 -10.37 -2.15
C VAL A 9 -9.09 -10.09 -3.65
N ILE A 10 -9.46 -8.87 -4.07
CA ILE A 10 -9.46 -8.50 -5.50
C ILE A 10 -8.03 -8.54 -6.07
N ALA A 11 -7.04 -8.06 -5.32
CA ALA A 11 -5.65 -8.13 -5.75
C ALA A 11 -5.15 -9.57 -5.85
N ALA A 12 -5.52 -10.44 -4.90
CA ALA A 12 -5.16 -11.85 -4.95
C ALA A 12 -5.76 -12.55 -6.19
N ASP A 13 -7.04 -12.31 -6.49
CA ASP A 13 -7.70 -12.86 -7.70
C ASP A 13 -7.12 -12.30 -9.00
N ALA A 14 -6.72 -11.02 -9.02
CA ALA A 14 -6.01 -10.46 -10.16
C ALA A 14 -4.63 -11.12 -10.34
N ILE A 15 -3.91 -11.43 -9.26
CA ILE A 15 -2.60 -12.09 -9.31
C ILE A 15 -2.73 -13.52 -9.83
N THR A 16 -3.73 -14.30 -9.37
CA THR A 16 -3.91 -15.70 -9.83
C THR A 16 -4.21 -15.81 -11.33
N ARG A 17 -4.68 -14.72 -11.96
CA ARG A 17 -4.93 -14.64 -13.40
C ARG A 17 -3.71 -14.20 -14.22
N ASP A 18 -2.66 -13.64 -13.60
CA ASP A 18 -1.41 -13.34 -14.30
C ASP A 18 -0.52 -14.60 -14.37
N ARG A 19 0.10 -14.84 -15.53
CA ARG A 19 0.87 -16.07 -15.80
C ARG A 19 2.28 -16.08 -15.18
N HIS A 20 2.74 -14.92 -14.70
CA HIS A 20 4.12 -14.71 -14.27
C HIS A 20 4.24 -14.28 -12.82
N LEU A 21 3.16 -13.79 -12.22
CA LEU A 21 3.12 -13.38 -10.83
C LEU A 21 2.62 -14.54 -9.97
N VAL A 22 3.17 -14.64 -8.76
CA VAL A 22 2.75 -15.61 -7.76
C VAL A 22 2.51 -14.87 -6.45
N LEU A 23 1.33 -15.09 -5.85
CA LEU A 23 1.07 -14.64 -4.50
C LEU A 23 1.78 -15.59 -3.53
N MET A 24 2.97 -15.19 -3.06
CA MET A 24 3.78 -16.03 -2.19
C MET A 24 3.08 -16.31 -0.86
N PRO A 25 3.16 -17.54 -0.31
CA PRO A 25 2.94 -17.76 1.12
C PRO A 25 3.90 -16.88 1.93
N LEU A 26 3.46 -16.38 3.09
CA LEU A 26 4.36 -15.65 3.96
C LEU A 26 5.33 -16.64 4.64
N PRO A 27 6.66 -16.41 4.55
CA PRO A 27 7.64 -17.18 5.29
C PRO A 27 7.37 -17.13 6.80
N PRO A 28 7.57 -18.23 7.55
CA PRO A 28 7.29 -18.25 8.99
C PRO A 28 8.02 -17.16 9.77
N ASP A 29 9.28 -16.88 9.43
CA ASP A 29 10.07 -15.79 10.03
C ASP A 29 9.47 -14.42 9.74
N LEU A 30 8.94 -14.20 8.53
CA LEU A 30 8.21 -12.97 8.22
C LEU A 30 6.87 -12.87 8.96
N VAL A 31 6.16 -13.98 9.14
CA VAL A 31 4.92 -14.02 9.94
C VAL A 31 5.22 -13.65 11.39
N GLU A 32 6.25 -14.23 11.99
CA GLU A 32 6.68 -13.90 13.37
C GLU A 32 7.04 -12.42 13.51
N ILE A 33 7.76 -11.87 12.53
CA ILE A 33 8.08 -10.44 12.52
C ILE A 33 6.80 -9.60 12.51
N ILE A 34 5.80 -9.93 11.69
CA ILE A 34 4.55 -9.16 11.57
C ILE A 34 3.64 -9.36 12.78
N ASP A 35 3.63 -10.56 13.38
CA ASP A 35 2.87 -10.90 14.60
C ASP A 35 3.19 -9.95 15.76
N ALA A 36 4.41 -9.43 15.83
CA ALA A 36 4.83 -8.46 16.84
C ALA A 36 4.22 -7.04 16.66
N PHE A 37 3.68 -6.71 15.48
CA PHE A 37 3.17 -5.37 15.16
C PHE A 37 1.66 -5.32 14.96
N LEU A 38 1.04 -6.42 14.53
CA LEU A 38 -0.38 -6.46 14.19
C LEU A 38 -1.21 -7.10 15.31
N PRO A 39 -2.48 -6.69 15.46
CA PRO A 39 -3.35 -7.27 16.49
C PRO A 39 -3.56 -8.77 16.24
N PRO A 40 -3.74 -9.63 17.27
CA PRO A 40 -3.78 -11.09 17.13
C PRO A 40 -4.74 -11.66 16.08
N ARG A 41 -5.77 -10.89 15.74
CA ARG A 41 -6.81 -11.20 14.74
C ARG A 41 -6.41 -10.95 13.29
N TRP A 42 -5.20 -10.46 13.00
CA TRP A 42 -4.74 -10.32 11.62
C TRP A 42 -4.55 -11.70 10.97
N SER A 43 -4.78 -11.77 9.65
CA SER A 43 -4.61 -13.00 8.89
C SER A 43 -3.13 -13.25 8.62
N ARG A 44 -2.58 -14.38 9.10
CA ARG A 44 -1.19 -14.80 8.86
C ARG A 44 -0.93 -15.26 7.41
N ALA A 45 -1.83 -14.93 6.50
CA ALA A 45 -1.73 -15.21 5.08
C ALA A 45 -1.29 -13.97 4.28
N ASN A 46 -1.00 -14.18 3.00
CA ASN A 46 -0.84 -13.10 2.03
C ASN A 46 -2.17 -12.93 1.27
N PRO A 47 -2.83 -11.76 1.29
CA PRO A 47 -2.34 -10.44 1.72
C PRO A 47 -2.30 -10.19 3.24
N VAL A 48 -1.25 -9.49 3.69
CA VAL A 48 -1.16 -8.90 5.04
C VAL A 48 -2.21 -7.80 5.18
N ASP A 49 -3.25 -8.05 5.96
CA ASP A 49 -4.29 -7.08 6.33
C ASP A 49 -4.01 -6.53 7.74
N LEU A 50 -3.92 -5.20 7.87
CA LEU A 50 -3.70 -4.54 9.16
C LEU A 50 -4.90 -4.62 10.11
N ALA A 51 -6.04 -5.12 9.60
CA ALA A 51 -7.26 -5.41 10.34
C ALA A 51 -7.88 -4.18 11.03
N GLY A 52 -7.58 -2.95 10.61
CA GLY A 52 -8.07 -1.74 11.29
C GLY A 52 -7.35 -1.46 12.62
N GLY A 53 -6.20 -2.11 12.87
CA GLY A 53 -5.34 -1.88 14.03
C GLY A 53 -4.18 -0.92 13.73
N GLU A 54 -4.18 -0.26 12.57
CA GLU A 54 -3.09 0.63 12.18
C GLU A 54 -3.00 1.84 13.10
N THR A 55 -1.82 2.03 13.67
CA THR A 55 -1.42 3.28 14.30
C THR A 55 -0.71 4.17 13.28
N ARG A 56 -0.26 5.33 13.75
CA ARG A 56 0.57 6.25 12.96
C ARG A 56 1.81 5.58 12.32
N ASP A 57 2.39 4.57 12.96
CA ASP A 57 3.69 4.00 12.55
C ASP A 57 3.58 2.58 11.96
N THR A 58 2.44 1.90 12.17
CA THR A 58 2.26 0.50 11.76
C THR A 58 2.46 0.28 10.26
N ILE A 59 1.93 1.16 9.39
CA ILE A 59 2.07 1.00 7.93
C ILE A 59 3.52 1.19 7.47
N PRO A 60 4.22 2.30 7.77
CA PRO A 60 5.63 2.45 7.46
C PRO A 60 6.48 1.29 7.98
N ASP A 61 6.22 0.84 9.21
CA ASP A 61 6.98 -0.24 9.81
C ASP A 61 6.77 -1.56 9.06
N VAL A 62 5.53 -1.99 8.88
CA VAL A 62 5.21 -3.24 8.15
C VAL A 62 5.74 -3.19 6.73
N LEU A 63 5.61 -2.06 6.01
CA LEU A 63 6.19 -1.89 4.67
C LEU A 63 7.70 -2.13 4.68
N ALA A 64 8.42 -1.53 5.62
CA ALA A 64 9.86 -1.67 5.72
C ALA A 64 10.30 -3.12 6.01
N ARG A 65 9.61 -3.84 6.90
CA ARG A 65 9.93 -5.25 7.21
C ARG A 65 9.64 -6.16 6.02
N LEU A 66 8.48 -5.99 5.37
CA LEU A 66 8.15 -6.71 4.14
C LEU A 66 9.21 -6.48 3.07
N ALA A 67 9.59 -5.23 2.81
CA ALA A 67 10.55 -4.90 1.75
C ALA A 67 11.97 -5.37 2.10
N SER A 68 12.34 -5.38 3.38
CA SER A 68 13.67 -5.85 3.80
C SER A 68 13.80 -7.37 3.77
N HIS A 69 12.68 -8.11 3.79
CA HIS A 69 12.70 -9.56 3.78
C HIS A 69 13.21 -10.11 2.44
N ARG A 70 14.22 -10.98 2.45
CA ARG A 70 14.90 -11.48 1.25
C ARG A 70 13.94 -12.14 0.23
N ASP A 71 12.93 -12.85 0.72
CA ASP A 71 12.01 -13.63 -0.13
C ASP A 71 10.89 -12.75 -0.74
N VAL A 72 10.74 -11.49 -0.30
CA VAL A 72 9.75 -10.57 -0.86
C VAL A 72 10.38 -9.82 -2.03
N HIS A 73 9.80 -9.94 -3.23
CA HIS A 73 10.32 -9.32 -4.46
C HIS A 73 9.63 -8.01 -4.82
N SER A 74 8.37 -7.85 -4.42
CA SER A 74 7.54 -6.69 -4.76
C SER A 74 6.38 -6.57 -3.78
N ILE A 75 5.85 -5.36 -3.57
CA ILE A 75 4.71 -5.14 -2.67
C ILE A 75 3.62 -4.37 -3.41
N LEU A 76 2.38 -4.86 -3.29
CA LEU A 76 1.19 -4.05 -3.54
C LEU A 76 0.72 -3.45 -2.20
N TYR A 77 0.67 -2.12 -2.13
CA TYR A 77 0.10 -1.38 -1.01
C TYR A 77 -1.28 -0.85 -1.39
N LEU A 78 -2.31 -1.40 -0.77
CA LEU A 78 -3.70 -1.20 -1.15
C LEU A 78 -4.44 -0.38 -0.08
N GLY A 79 -5.35 0.51 -0.51
CA GLY A 79 -6.23 1.28 0.39
C GLY A 79 -5.61 2.54 1.01
N LEU A 80 -4.57 3.10 0.38
CA LEU A 80 -4.00 4.39 0.76
C LEU A 80 -5.02 5.53 0.55
N GLY A 81 -5.08 6.52 1.45
CA GLY A 81 -5.94 7.71 1.27
C GLY A 81 -7.30 7.63 2.00
N ILE A 82 -7.65 6.47 2.57
CA ILE A 82 -8.93 6.26 3.27
C ILE A 82 -9.07 7.25 4.44
N GLN A 83 -8.00 7.54 5.16
CA GLN A 83 -8.02 8.46 6.29
C GLN A 83 -8.25 9.91 5.84
N ALA A 84 -7.54 10.36 4.81
CA ALA A 84 -7.74 11.67 4.20
C ALA A 84 -9.13 11.79 3.57
N ASN A 85 -9.73 10.69 3.08
CA ASN A 85 -11.12 10.71 2.61
C ASN A 85 -12.11 10.89 3.78
N GLN A 86 -11.86 10.27 4.94
CA GLN A 86 -12.63 10.59 6.16
C GLN A 86 -12.46 12.05 6.57
N ALA A 87 -11.23 12.59 6.50
CA ALA A 87 -10.93 13.99 6.77
C ALA A 87 -11.74 14.93 5.86
N ARG A 88 -11.85 14.60 4.57
CA ARG A 88 -12.67 15.34 3.60
C ARG A 88 -14.15 15.35 3.98
N LEU A 89 -14.69 14.20 4.39
CA LEU A 89 -16.09 14.09 4.85
C LEU A 89 -16.32 14.91 6.14
N MET A 90 -15.39 14.85 7.09
CA MET A 90 -15.45 15.64 8.33
C MET A 90 -15.39 17.15 8.05
N ARG A 91 -14.53 17.58 7.13
CA ARG A 91 -14.40 18.98 6.70
C ARG A 91 -15.68 19.52 6.05
N ALA A 92 -16.43 18.68 5.34
CA ALA A 92 -17.72 19.04 4.76
C ALA A 92 -18.87 19.06 5.78
N GLY A 93 -18.64 18.56 7.01
CA GLY A 93 -19.65 18.50 8.06
C GLY A 93 -19.82 19.81 8.82
N ARG A 94 -21.04 20.03 9.36
CA ARG A 94 -21.42 21.26 10.09
C ARG A 94 -20.62 21.57 11.36
N PHE A 95 -19.82 20.63 11.85
CA PHE A 95 -19.05 20.76 13.09
C PHE A 95 -17.59 21.17 12.84
N PHE A 96 -17.15 21.28 11.58
CA PHE A 96 -15.82 21.78 11.25
C PHE A 96 -15.79 23.32 11.27
N PRO A 97 -14.72 23.97 11.78
CA PRO A 97 -13.49 23.39 12.34
C PRO A 97 -13.53 23.09 13.86
N ASP A 98 -14.65 23.37 14.52
CA ASP A 98 -14.81 23.33 15.98
C ASP A 98 -14.77 21.91 16.60
N HIS A 99 -14.96 21.83 17.91
CA HIS A 99 -14.99 20.57 18.69
C HIS A 99 -13.75 19.67 18.52
N GLY A 100 -12.61 20.27 18.11
CA GLY A 100 -11.38 19.55 17.83
C GLY A 100 -11.34 18.85 16.47
N ILE A 101 -12.37 19.00 15.63
CA ILE A 101 -12.46 18.35 14.31
C ILE A 101 -11.34 18.86 13.38
N GLY A 102 -10.98 20.14 13.42
CA GLY A 102 -9.85 20.67 12.65
C GLY A 102 -8.56 19.88 12.87
N ARG A 103 -8.21 19.58 14.13
CA ARG A 103 -7.02 18.79 14.49
C ARG A 103 -7.10 17.36 13.97
N VAL A 104 -8.30 16.75 13.98
CA VAL A 104 -8.53 15.39 13.47
C VAL A 104 -8.35 15.35 11.95
N VAL A 105 -8.93 16.31 11.22
CA VAL A 105 -8.80 16.43 9.76
C VAL A 105 -7.33 16.57 9.36
N ASP A 106 -6.64 17.51 9.98
CA ASP A 106 -5.22 17.77 9.73
C ASP A 106 -4.34 16.55 10.00
N TYR A 107 -4.65 15.80 11.06
CA TYR A 107 -3.93 14.58 11.41
C TYR A 107 -4.08 13.51 10.32
N HIS A 108 -5.30 13.24 9.86
CA HIS A 108 -5.58 12.23 8.84
C HIS A 108 -4.93 12.56 7.50
N GLU A 109 -4.97 13.83 7.06
CA GLU A 109 -4.33 14.25 5.82
C GLU A 109 -2.80 14.12 5.88
N ARG A 110 -2.18 14.53 7.00
CA ARG A 110 -0.73 14.34 7.21
C ARG A 110 -0.34 12.87 7.27
N GLN A 111 -1.18 12.02 7.88
CA GLN A 111 -0.91 10.61 8.03
C GLN A 111 -0.89 9.89 6.66
N ASP A 112 -1.89 10.09 5.80
CA ASP A 112 -1.90 9.46 4.47
C ASP A 112 -0.79 9.99 3.55
N ALA A 113 -0.46 11.28 3.62
CA ALA A 113 0.71 11.81 2.92
C ALA A 113 2.01 11.12 3.39
N ARG A 114 2.16 10.93 4.70
CA ARG A 114 3.31 10.22 5.27
C ARG A 114 3.37 8.75 4.82
N PHE A 115 2.24 8.06 4.73
CA PHE A 115 2.20 6.67 4.25
C PHE A 115 2.61 6.53 2.79
N ALA A 116 2.16 7.46 1.94
CA ALA A 116 2.59 7.54 0.56
C ALA A 116 4.10 7.78 0.44
N GLN A 117 4.64 8.71 1.24
CA GLN A 117 6.08 8.99 1.27
C GLN A 117 6.89 7.79 1.76
N ALA A 118 6.45 7.13 2.84
CA ALA A 118 7.11 5.93 3.36
C ALA A 118 7.17 4.80 2.32
N ALA A 119 6.10 4.59 1.54
CA ALA A 119 6.11 3.62 0.45
C ALA A 119 7.15 3.97 -0.64
N HIS A 120 7.32 5.25 -0.96
CA HIS A 120 8.38 5.70 -1.86
C HIS A 120 9.77 5.44 -1.26
N ASP A 121 10.01 5.91 -0.03
CA ASP A 121 11.30 5.86 0.64
C ASP A 121 11.78 4.41 0.83
N VAL A 122 10.89 3.52 1.30
CA VAL A 122 11.20 2.10 1.48
C VAL A 122 11.52 1.44 0.14
N SER A 123 10.76 1.75 -0.90
CA SER A 123 11.02 1.19 -2.23
C SER A 123 12.34 1.69 -2.81
N ALA A 124 12.68 2.97 -2.61
CA ALA A 124 13.98 3.52 -3.03
C ALA A 124 15.14 2.89 -2.25
N ALA A 125 15.01 2.76 -0.92
CA ALA A 125 16.05 2.23 -0.06
C ALA A 125 16.32 0.73 -0.29
N THR A 126 15.30 -0.05 -0.62
CA THR A 126 15.42 -1.51 -0.82
C THR A 126 15.63 -1.90 -2.29
N GLY A 127 15.42 -0.99 -3.22
CA GLY A 127 15.39 -1.27 -4.66
C GLY A 127 14.20 -2.12 -5.12
N LYS A 128 13.28 -2.49 -4.22
CA LYS A 128 12.14 -3.35 -4.53
C LYS A 128 10.93 -2.51 -4.93
N PRO A 129 10.19 -2.88 -6.00
CA PRO A 129 9.01 -2.13 -6.42
C PRO A 129 7.88 -2.23 -5.39
N ILE A 130 7.40 -1.06 -4.95
CA ILE A 130 6.18 -0.90 -4.17
C ILE A 130 5.18 -0.13 -5.02
N LEU A 131 4.09 -0.79 -5.41
CA LEU A 131 3.02 -0.20 -6.20
C LEU A 131 1.84 0.12 -5.28
N THR A 132 1.28 1.31 -5.42
CA THR A 132 0.15 1.78 -4.59
C THR A 132 -1.14 1.73 -5.38
N ALA A 133 -2.22 1.23 -4.80
CA ALA A 133 -3.53 1.22 -5.46
C ALA A 133 -4.67 1.63 -4.52
N THR A 134 -5.55 2.49 -5.03
CA THR A 134 -6.77 2.94 -4.37
C THR A 134 -7.71 3.55 -5.41
N GLU A 135 -9.02 3.37 -5.21
CA GLU A 135 -10.08 4.05 -5.93
C GLU A 135 -9.98 5.57 -5.85
N LEU A 136 -9.38 6.10 -4.79
CA LEU A 136 -9.21 7.53 -4.58
C LEU A 136 -8.27 8.17 -5.61
N ALA A 137 -7.40 7.39 -6.25
CA ALA A 137 -6.61 7.90 -7.37
C ALA A 137 -7.49 8.40 -8.54
N VAL A 138 -8.73 7.92 -8.62
CA VAL A 138 -9.74 8.34 -9.61
C VAL A 138 -10.81 9.21 -8.95
N ALA A 139 -11.38 8.78 -7.82
CA ALA A 139 -12.52 9.43 -7.19
C ALA A 139 -12.16 10.76 -6.50
N ASP A 140 -10.93 10.90 -6.02
CA ASP A 140 -10.40 12.15 -5.46
C ASP A 140 -8.87 12.25 -5.70
N PRO A 141 -8.44 12.65 -6.91
CA PRO A 141 -7.01 12.72 -7.25
C PRO A 141 -6.22 13.77 -6.45
N THR A 142 -6.92 14.61 -5.68
CA THR A 142 -6.36 15.62 -4.77
C THR A 142 -6.17 15.10 -3.35
N ASN A 143 -6.74 13.94 -3.01
CA ASN A 143 -6.55 13.24 -1.75
C ASN A 143 -5.05 13.14 -1.39
N ALA A 144 -4.73 13.38 -0.12
CA ALA A 144 -3.36 13.50 0.36
C ALA A 144 -2.50 12.28 0.01
N GLY A 145 -3.06 11.06 0.01
CA GLY A 145 -2.37 9.83 -0.37
C GLY A 145 -1.96 9.83 -1.86
N PRO A 146 -2.91 9.69 -2.81
CA PRO A 146 -2.63 9.69 -4.25
C PRO A 146 -1.84 10.92 -4.73
N ARG A 147 -2.12 12.11 -4.18
CA ARG A 147 -1.37 13.34 -4.48
C ARG A 147 0.10 13.19 -4.11
N THR A 148 0.40 12.65 -2.92
CA THR A 148 1.78 12.47 -2.47
C THR A 148 2.49 11.38 -3.29
N VAL A 149 1.82 10.27 -3.60
CA VAL A 149 2.38 9.25 -4.50
C VAL A 149 2.85 9.88 -5.81
N ARG A 150 2.00 10.70 -6.44
CA ARG A 150 2.34 11.42 -7.68
C ARG A 150 3.51 12.40 -7.48
N ALA A 151 3.51 13.14 -6.37
CA ALA A 151 4.59 14.09 -6.06
C ALA A 151 5.97 13.39 -5.91
N THR A 152 5.99 12.13 -5.47
CA THR A 152 7.22 11.32 -5.41
C THR A 152 7.63 10.71 -6.75
N GLY A 153 6.98 11.09 -7.86
CA GLY A 153 7.25 10.56 -9.20
C GLY A 153 6.70 9.15 -9.44
N ARG A 154 5.85 8.62 -8.55
CA ARG A 154 5.26 7.28 -8.65
C ARG A 154 3.82 7.33 -9.16
N VAL A 155 3.33 6.20 -9.64
CA VAL A 155 1.94 6.02 -10.08
C VAL A 155 1.10 5.48 -8.92
N CYS A 156 -0.03 6.13 -8.66
CA CYS A 156 -1.11 5.59 -7.82
C CYS A 156 -2.18 5.00 -8.73
N TYR A 157 -2.36 3.67 -8.68
CA TYR A 157 -3.29 2.96 -9.55
C TYR A 157 -4.73 3.07 -9.02
N GLY A 158 -5.69 3.32 -9.90
CA GLY A 158 -7.13 3.42 -9.55
C GLY A 158 -7.80 2.10 -9.14
N SER A 159 -7.11 0.96 -9.26
CA SER A 159 -7.67 -0.38 -9.02
C SER A 159 -6.54 -1.38 -8.79
N ALA A 160 -6.83 -2.47 -8.07
CA ALA A 160 -5.87 -3.56 -7.86
C ALA A 160 -5.46 -4.22 -9.17
N ASP A 161 -6.40 -4.51 -10.08
CA ASP A 161 -6.13 -5.14 -11.38
C ASP A 161 -5.09 -4.38 -12.22
N ARG A 162 -5.19 -3.05 -12.25
CA ARG A 162 -4.22 -2.19 -12.96
C ARG A 162 -2.84 -2.23 -12.31
N ALA A 163 -2.77 -2.25 -10.97
CA ALA A 163 -1.50 -2.38 -10.27
C ALA A 163 -0.84 -3.74 -10.51
N VAL A 164 -1.62 -4.83 -10.49
CA VAL A 164 -1.17 -6.18 -10.82
C VAL A 164 -0.69 -6.26 -12.27
N THR A 165 -1.46 -5.72 -13.21
CA THR A 165 -1.07 -5.67 -14.64
C THR A 165 0.26 -4.94 -14.82
N ALA A 166 0.42 -3.79 -14.17
CA ALA A 166 1.67 -3.03 -14.22
C ALA A 166 2.84 -3.81 -13.61
N LEU A 167 2.64 -4.49 -12.48
CA LEU A 167 3.65 -5.36 -11.89
C LEU A 167 4.05 -6.50 -12.84
N GLY A 168 3.09 -7.11 -13.53
CA GLY A 168 3.34 -8.14 -14.54
C GLY A 168 4.21 -7.63 -15.69
N HIS A 169 3.98 -6.39 -16.14
CA HIS A 169 4.85 -5.75 -17.14
C HIS A 169 6.25 -5.48 -16.61
N LEU A 170 6.40 -4.98 -15.38
CA LEU A 170 7.71 -4.75 -14.75
C LEU A 170 8.52 -6.05 -14.65
N TYR A 171 7.86 -7.14 -14.24
CA TYR A 171 8.50 -8.45 -14.17
C TYR A 171 8.94 -8.96 -15.54
N ARG A 172 8.06 -8.93 -16.55
CA ARG A 172 8.40 -9.35 -17.92
C ARG A 172 9.57 -8.54 -18.50
N TYR A 173 9.63 -7.25 -18.21
CA TYR A 173 10.74 -6.40 -18.63
C TYR A 173 12.05 -6.77 -17.91
N SER A 174 12.01 -7.01 -16.59
CA SER A 174 13.18 -7.50 -15.84
C SER A 174 13.70 -8.85 -16.37
N GLU A 175 12.80 -9.79 -16.68
CA GLU A 175 13.14 -11.07 -17.31
C GLU A 175 13.77 -10.88 -18.68
N TYR A 176 13.23 -9.98 -19.50
CA TYR A 176 13.79 -9.64 -20.82
C TYR A 176 15.23 -9.13 -20.69
N LEU A 177 15.49 -8.19 -19.79
CA LEU A 177 16.83 -7.64 -19.55
C LEU A 177 17.80 -8.74 -19.09
N ARG A 178 17.41 -9.58 -18.13
CA ARG A 178 18.25 -10.68 -17.64
C ARG A 178 18.59 -11.68 -18.75
N ARG A 179 17.61 -12.10 -19.55
CA ARG A 179 17.83 -13.06 -20.66
C ARG A 179 18.73 -12.51 -21.77
N ARG A 180 18.84 -11.18 -21.89
CA ARG A 180 19.68 -10.49 -22.88
C ARG A 180 21.03 -10.02 -22.31
N GLY A 181 21.30 -10.22 -21.02
CA GLY A 181 22.53 -9.72 -20.38
C GLY A 181 22.58 -8.20 -20.28
N LEU A 182 21.42 -7.54 -20.15
CA LEU A 182 21.27 -6.07 -20.07
C LEU A 182 20.90 -5.59 -18.65
N ALA A 183 20.95 -6.48 -17.66
CA ALA A 183 20.54 -6.24 -16.28
C ALA A 183 21.72 -5.91 -15.38
#